data_AF-A0A6I1FZT8-F1
#
_entry.id   AF-A0A6I1FZT8-F1
#
_cell.length_a   1.000
_cell.length_b   1.000
_cell.length_c   1.000
_cell.angle_alpha   90.00
_cell.angle_beta   90.00
_cell.angle_gamma   90.00
#
_symmetry.space_group_name_H-M   'P 1'
#
loop_
_entity.id
_entity.type
_entity.pdbx_description
1 polymer ?
#
loop_
_entity_poly.entity_id
_entity_poly.type
_entity_poly.pdbx_seq_one_letter_code
_entity_poly.pdbx_strand_id
1 'polypeptide(L)'
;MTKLVSAITAAVLLLLGAPLLMAALIVTGSTATATQLDTCTAVGAPPSGSWRPPYQQAYVVGARGFGMRFHPILRTWRPHTGQDMTSIPTGGAIVAAATGTVTFAGDSGGYGNLVLIDHGGGITTAYAHLARIDPAITVGANASMGQRLGTEGSTGRSTGNHLHYEVRQNGTPIDPVPFMANQGAPLDGRPIAPTARASESPASSADSVIAAARSFELPEPGEPRLNSITNPALPIPPEIKALYAVAAERYDLPWTLLAGIGMAETAHGRIRATSTAGAQGLMQFMPATWRIYGVDGDGDGRADILNDADSTMSAANYLTASRVHNGPDGVRDALFAYNRAHWYVNDVLQYAESYGGGAVTAARDCRRT
;
A
#
# COMPACT_ATOMS: atom_id res chain seq x y z
N MET A 1 -16.25 94.83 -7.97
CA MET A 1 -17.39 94.05 -8.50
C MET A 1 -17.23 92.63 -7.99
N THR A 2 -18.21 92.19 -7.21
CA THR A 2 -18.16 91.03 -6.29
C THR A 2 -18.91 89.84 -6.90
N LYS A 3 -18.61 88.61 -6.41
CA LYS A 3 -19.38 87.33 -6.52
C LYS A 3 -18.99 86.41 -7.70
N LEU A 4 -19.15 85.08 -7.66
CA LEU A 4 -19.18 83.98 -6.67
C LEU A 4 -19.54 82.71 -7.50
N VAL A 5 -18.95 81.55 -7.18
CA VAL A 5 -19.57 80.20 -7.16
C VAL A 5 -20.05 79.45 -8.44
N SER A 6 -19.49 78.22 -8.56
CA SER A 6 -20.00 76.89 -8.99
C SER A 6 -21.04 76.69 -10.10
N ALA A 7 -20.77 75.69 -10.96
CA ALA A 7 -21.77 74.68 -11.35
C ALA A 7 -21.09 73.42 -11.93
N ILE A 8 -21.30 72.27 -11.26
CA ILE A 8 -21.12 70.92 -11.78
C ILE A 8 -22.45 70.53 -12.42
N THR A 9 -22.46 70.13 -13.68
CA THR A 9 -23.60 69.45 -14.32
C THR A 9 -23.10 68.41 -15.33
N ALA A 10 -23.66 67.21 -15.22
CA ALA A 10 -23.42 66.05 -16.05
C ALA A 10 -24.36 66.00 -17.28
N ALA A 11 -23.92 65.39 -18.39
CA ALA A 11 -24.71 64.74 -19.44
C ALA A 11 -23.73 64.02 -20.42
N VAL A 12 -23.66 62.69 -20.48
CA VAL A 12 -24.48 61.71 -21.24
C VAL A 12 -24.20 61.69 -22.76
N LEU A 13 -23.54 60.59 -23.17
CA LEU A 13 -23.56 59.83 -24.44
C LEU A 13 -23.25 60.50 -25.79
N LEU A 14 -22.21 59.96 -26.47
CA LEU A 14 -22.29 59.66 -27.91
C LEU A 14 -21.45 58.42 -28.25
N LEU A 15 -22.11 57.37 -28.76
CA LEU A 15 -21.51 56.29 -29.55
C LEU A 15 -20.96 56.86 -30.86
N LEU A 16 -19.84 56.34 -31.35
CA LEU A 16 -19.67 55.76 -32.70
C LEU A 16 -18.19 55.50 -33.05
N GLY A 17 -17.88 54.24 -33.33
CA GLY A 17 -16.98 53.82 -34.42
C GLY A 17 -15.46 54.01 -34.24
N ALA A 18 -14.75 52.91 -33.94
CA ALA A 18 -13.35 52.75 -34.32
C ALA A 18 -13.16 51.38 -35.02
N PRO A 19 -12.56 51.33 -36.23
CA PRO A 19 -12.39 50.10 -36.99
C PRO A 19 -11.10 49.33 -36.63
N LEU A 20 -11.23 48.02 -36.74
CA LEU A 20 -10.24 46.99 -37.12
C LEU A 20 -8.80 47.44 -37.42
N LEU A 21 -7.85 46.84 -36.68
CA LEU A 21 -6.55 46.43 -37.21
C LEU A 21 -6.03 45.22 -36.42
N MET A 22 -6.22 44.03 -37.00
CA MET A 22 -5.58 42.76 -36.60
C MET A 22 -4.20 42.68 -37.25
N ALA A 23 -3.14 42.61 -36.45
CA ALA A 23 -1.83 42.19 -36.90
C ALA A 23 -1.64 40.71 -36.54
N ALA A 24 -1.58 39.84 -37.56
CA ALA A 24 -1.22 38.44 -37.42
C ALA A 24 0.30 38.30 -37.30
N LEU A 25 0.78 37.92 -36.13
CA LEU A 25 2.18 37.53 -35.91
C LEU A 25 2.28 36.00 -36.04
N ILE A 26 2.79 35.53 -37.17
CA ILE A 26 3.13 34.12 -37.37
C ILE A 26 4.45 33.87 -36.66
N VAL A 27 4.39 33.30 -35.45
CA VAL A 27 5.55 32.73 -34.77
C VAL A 27 5.69 31.28 -35.24
N THR A 28 6.61 31.04 -36.17
CA THR A 28 7.05 29.68 -36.49
C THR A 28 7.88 29.15 -35.32
N GLY A 29 7.27 28.30 -34.49
CA GLY A 29 7.97 27.58 -33.44
C GLY A 29 8.83 26.46 -34.02
N SER A 30 10.15 26.62 -33.99
CA SER A 30 11.09 25.52 -34.17
C SER A 30 11.06 24.63 -32.92
N THR A 31 10.65 23.38 -33.08
CA THR A 31 10.71 22.38 -32.00
C THR A 31 12.16 21.99 -31.75
N ALA A 32 12.77 22.55 -30.69
CA ALA A 32 14.00 22.02 -30.12
C ALA A 32 13.65 20.74 -29.33
N THR A 33 14.07 19.59 -29.85
CA THR A 33 13.98 18.30 -29.16
C THR A 33 14.98 18.28 -28.00
N ALA A 34 14.48 18.43 -26.78
CA ALA A 34 15.24 18.13 -25.56
C ALA A 34 15.27 16.60 -25.37
N THR A 35 16.45 16.01 -25.49
CA THR A 35 16.72 14.61 -25.17
C THR A 35 16.56 14.41 -23.66
N GLN A 36 15.49 13.73 -23.25
CA GLN A 36 15.18 13.43 -21.85
C GLN A 36 15.73 12.05 -21.47
N LEU A 37 16.55 11.98 -20.43
CA LEU A 37 17.11 10.75 -19.87
C LEU A 37 16.01 9.89 -19.21
N ASP A 38 15.84 8.65 -19.69
CA ASP A 38 14.94 7.62 -19.17
C ASP A 38 15.46 7.00 -17.85
N THR A 39 14.58 6.78 -16.87
CA THR A 39 14.87 5.91 -15.71
C THR A 39 13.73 4.91 -15.49
N CYS A 40 14.05 3.60 -15.60
CA CYS A 40 13.16 2.47 -15.28
C CYS A 40 13.14 2.20 -13.77
N THR A 41 11.98 1.99 -13.15
CA THR A 41 11.86 1.42 -11.79
C THR A 41 11.58 -0.07 -11.90
N ALA A 42 12.54 -0.89 -11.48
CA ALA A 42 12.46 -2.35 -11.53
C ALA A 42 11.48 -2.89 -10.47
N VAL A 43 10.57 -3.79 -10.90
CA VAL A 43 10.02 -4.81 -10.00
C VAL A 43 11.22 -5.59 -9.45
N GLY A 44 11.38 -5.63 -8.13
CA GLY A 44 12.51 -6.29 -7.48
C GLY A 44 12.65 -7.71 -8.03
N ALA A 45 13.82 -8.03 -8.58
CA ALA A 45 14.11 -9.36 -9.09
C ALA A 45 13.89 -10.40 -7.98
N PRO A 46 13.44 -11.63 -8.31
CA PRO A 46 13.46 -12.72 -7.35
C PRO A 46 14.89 -12.86 -6.78
N PRO A 47 15.05 -13.17 -5.48
CA PRO A 47 16.38 -13.29 -4.88
C PRO A 47 17.18 -14.34 -5.67
N SER A 48 18.30 -13.91 -6.27
CA SER A 48 19.19 -14.77 -7.05
C SER A 48 20.21 -15.51 -6.18
N GLY A 49 20.11 -15.38 -4.86
CA GLY A 49 21.00 -15.98 -3.86
C GLY A 49 20.25 -16.54 -2.65
N SER A 50 20.99 -17.14 -1.71
CA SER A 50 20.46 -17.80 -0.51
C SER A 50 19.98 -16.83 0.59
N TRP A 51 20.03 -15.52 0.33
CA TRP A 51 19.67 -14.46 1.26
C TRP A 51 18.76 -13.41 0.63
N ARG A 52 17.94 -12.75 1.44
CA ARG A 52 17.10 -11.61 1.11
C ARG A 52 16.95 -10.66 2.30
N PRO A 53 16.69 -9.36 2.07
CA PRO A 53 16.14 -8.47 3.07
C PRO A 53 14.95 -9.06 3.85
N PRO A 54 14.83 -8.73 5.16
CA PRO A 54 13.81 -9.30 6.05
C PRO A 54 12.43 -8.64 5.89
N TYR A 55 12.15 -8.05 4.73
CA TYR A 55 10.87 -7.47 4.34
C TYR A 55 10.43 -7.98 2.96
N GLN A 56 9.12 -8.02 2.75
CA GLN A 56 8.51 -8.24 1.44
C GLN A 56 8.18 -6.91 0.74
N GLN A 57 7.85 -5.88 1.50
CA GLN A 57 7.51 -4.55 0.99
C GLN A 57 8.68 -3.58 1.09
N ALA A 58 8.51 -2.37 0.56
CA ALA A 58 9.47 -1.31 0.69
C ALA A 58 9.67 -0.95 2.17
N TYR A 59 10.87 -0.49 2.54
CA TYR A 59 11.21 -0.12 3.91
C TYR A 59 12.27 0.98 3.93
N VAL A 60 12.32 1.74 5.01
CA VAL A 60 13.38 2.70 5.29
C VAL A 60 14.43 2.03 6.17
N VAL A 61 15.70 2.26 5.86
CA VAL A 61 16.83 1.86 6.71
C VAL A 61 17.20 3.02 7.62
N GLY A 62 17.18 2.81 8.92
CA GLY A 62 17.50 3.82 9.91
C GLY A 62 18.93 4.33 9.78
N ALA A 63 19.12 5.65 9.70
CA ALA A 63 20.42 6.30 9.49
C ALA A 63 21.41 6.12 10.66
N ARG A 64 20.94 5.70 11.83
CA ARG A 64 21.79 5.39 12.99
C ARG A 64 21.90 3.87 13.08
N GLY A 65 22.71 3.22 12.23
CA GLY A 65 22.77 1.75 12.14
C GLY A 65 23.51 1.06 13.30
N PHE A 66 24.16 -0.06 12.98
CA PHE A 66 25.01 -0.84 13.88
C PHE A 66 26.18 0.00 14.45
N GLY A 67 26.62 -0.32 15.68
CA GLY A 67 27.77 0.30 16.32
C GLY A 67 27.44 1.17 17.54
N MET A 68 28.42 1.93 18.05
CA MET A 68 28.26 2.67 19.30
C MET A 68 27.38 3.92 19.12
N ARG A 69 26.38 4.09 19.98
CA ARG A 69 25.51 5.28 20.06
C ARG A 69 25.71 6.02 21.38
N PHE A 70 25.87 7.33 21.32
CA PHE A 70 25.99 8.18 22.51
C PHE A 70 24.62 8.39 23.17
N HIS A 71 24.47 8.01 24.45
CA HIS A 71 23.26 8.25 25.22
C HIS A 71 23.29 9.65 25.85
N PRO A 72 22.42 10.60 25.45
CA PRO A 72 22.57 12.02 25.81
C PRO A 72 22.40 12.29 27.31
N ILE A 73 21.61 11.48 28.01
CA ILE A 73 21.31 11.68 29.44
C ILE A 73 22.35 10.98 30.34
N LEU A 74 22.93 9.87 29.87
CA LEU A 74 23.86 9.06 30.67
C LEU A 74 25.32 9.32 30.27
N ARG A 75 25.54 10.09 29.20
CA ARG A 75 26.84 10.42 28.59
C ARG A 75 27.73 9.19 28.30
N THR A 76 27.13 8.01 28.13
CA THR A 76 27.83 6.77 27.80
C THR A 76 27.58 6.38 26.35
N TRP A 77 28.59 5.84 25.69
CA TRP A 77 28.41 5.11 24.44
C TRP A 77 27.80 3.74 24.74
N ARG A 78 26.70 3.39 24.08
CA ARG A 78 26.04 2.09 24.18
C ARG A 78 26.01 1.44 22.80
N PRO A 79 26.34 0.15 22.69
CA PRO A 79 26.29 -0.54 21.41
C PRO A 79 24.84 -0.66 20.93
N HIS A 80 24.63 -0.37 19.66
CA HIS A 80 23.47 -0.78 18.89
C HIS A 80 23.89 -1.99 18.05
N THR A 81 23.34 -3.15 18.38
CA THR A 81 23.82 -4.46 17.89
C THR A 81 23.19 -4.89 16.58
N GLY A 82 22.42 -4.03 15.93
CA GLY A 82 21.70 -4.35 14.70
C GLY A 82 21.45 -3.15 13.81
N GLN A 83 20.57 -3.34 12.85
CA GLN A 83 20.07 -2.32 11.94
C GLN A 83 18.57 -2.17 12.16
N ASP A 84 18.15 -0.93 12.44
CA ASP A 84 16.73 -0.61 12.58
C ASP A 84 16.15 -0.31 11.20
N MET A 85 15.01 -0.90 10.89
CA MET A 85 14.33 -0.73 9.60
C MET A 85 12.83 -0.66 9.79
N THR A 86 12.19 0.21 9.05
CA THR A 86 10.75 0.45 9.17
C THR A 86 10.09 0.28 7.81
N SER A 87 9.15 -0.65 7.70
CA SER A 87 8.37 -0.88 6.50
C SER A 87 7.56 0.34 6.09
N ILE A 88 7.28 0.41 4.79
CA ILE A 88 6.46 1.43 4.15
C ILE A 88 5.30 0.74 3.43
N PRO A 89 4.06 0.82 3.94
CA PRO A 89 3.69 1.39 5.25
C PRO A 89 4.20 0.53 6.43
N THR A 90 4.19 1.07 7.65
CA THR A 90 4.64 0.35 8.87
C THR A 90 3.74 -0.82 9.22
N GLY A 91 4.22 -1.76 10.05
CA GLY A 91 3.47 -2.96 10.41
C GLY A 91 3.59 -4.08 9.36
N GLY A 92 4.58 -3.99 8.46
CA GLY A 92 4.82 -4.98 7.42
C GLY A 92 5.19 -6.36 7.94
N ALA A 93 5.05 -7.36 7.07
CA ALA A 93 5.48 -8.72 7.35
C ALA A 93 7.01 -8.79 7.47
N ILE A 94 7.48 -9.38 8.57
CA ILE A 94 8.89 -9.73 8.76
C ILE A 94 9.10 -11.15 8.26
N VAL A 95 10.10 -11.35 7.42
CA VAL A 95 10.40 -12.65 6.81
C VAL A 95 11.82 -13.12 7.12
N ALA A 96 12.02 -14.44 7.06
CA ALA A 96 13.34 -15.04 7.19
C ALA A 96 14.25 -14.55 6.06
N ALA A 97 15.41 -14.04 6.45
CA ALA A 97 16.40 -13.50 5.52
C ALA A 97 17.07 -14.62 4.72
N ALA A 98 17.21 -15.81 5.30
CA ALA A 98 17.72 -17.02 4.66
C ALA A 98 17.05 -18.26 5.25
N THR A 99 17.20 -19.40 4.58
CA THR A 99 16.74 -20.68 5.13
C THR A 99 17.58 -21.04 6.35
N GLY A 100 16.96 -21.60 7.39
CA GLY A 100 17.65 -21.98 8.63
C GLY A 100 16.75 -22.70 9.62
N THR A 101 17.21 -22.87 10.84
CA THR A 101 16.47 -23.50 11.94
C THR A 101 16.13 -22.45 12.99
N VAL A 102 14.86 -22.39 13.40
CA VAL A 102 14.42 -21.47 14.46
C VAL A 102 15.03 -21.93 15.79
N THR A 103 15.87 -21.12 16.42
CA THR A 103 16.51 -21.42 17.71
C THR A 103 15.84 -20.73 18.89
N PHE A 104 15.04 -19.70 18.63
CA PHE A 104 14.22 -19.01 19.63
C PHE A 104 13.00 -18.36 18.97
N ALA A 105 11.86 -18.38 19.65
CA ALA A 105 10.65 -17.65 19.27
C ALA A 105 9.84 -17.32 20.54
N GLY A 106 9.81 -16.06 20.96
CA GLY A 106 9.07 -15.64 22.17
C GLY A 106 9.47 -14.26 22.69
N ASP A 107 9.00 -13.90 23.89
CA ASP A 107 9.42 -12.67 24.56
C ASP A 107 10.88 -12.77 25.06
N SER A 108 11.66 -11.73 24.83
CA SER A 108 13.07 -11.62 25.24
C SER A 108 13.35 -10.25 25.87
N GLY A 109 12.47 -9.81 26.77
CA GLY A 109 12.62 -8.59 27.57
C GLY A 109 12.85 -7.34 26.72
N GLY A 110 14.08 -6.82 26.72
CA GLY A 110 14.43 -5.60 25.98
C GLY A 110 14.17 -5.70 24.47
N TYR A 111 14.30 -6.89 23.89
CA TYR A 111 14.02 -7.16 22.47
C TYR A 111 12.52 -7.35 22.17
N GLY A 112 11.67 -7.48 23.19
CA GLY A 112 10.26 -7.82 23.01
C GLY A 112 10.09 -9.19 22.37
N ASN A 113 9.09 -9.34 21.51
CA ASN A 113 8.93 -10.56 20.72
C ASN A 113 10.09 -10.70 19.73
N LEU A 114 10.83 -11.78 19.90
CA LEU A 114 12.06 -12.08 19.20
C LEU A 114 11.96 -13.44 18.50
N VAL A 115 12.44 -13.50 17.26
CA VAL A 115 12.76 -14.75 16.57
C VAL A 115 14.25 -14.81 16.30
N LEU A 116 14.90 -15.96 16.57
CA LEU A 116 16.28 -16.25 16.19
C LEU A 116 16.30 -17.42 15.20
N ILE A 117 17.08 -17.29 14.13
CA ILE A 117 17.26 -18.35 13.13
C ILE A 117 18.75 -18.62 12.95
N ASP A 118 19.15 -19.88 13.13
CA ASP A 118 20.49 -20.38 12.81
C ASP A 118 20.54 -20.85 11.36
N HIS A 119 21.48 -20.31 10.59
CA HIS A 119 21.67 -20.61 9.16
C HIS A 119 22.84 -21.56 8.92
N GLY A 120 23.50 -22.05 9.98
CA GLY A 120 24.74 -22.81 9.88
C GLY A 120 25.97 -21.91 9.70
N GLY A 121 27.16 -22.51 9.72
CA GLY A 121 28.43 -21.77 9.58
C GLY A 121 28.69 -20.74 10.70
N GLY A 122 27.98 -20.87 11.82
CA GLY A 122 28.02 -19.92 12.93
C GLY A 122 27.24 -18.62 12.69
N ILE A 123 26.43 -18.53 11.63
CA ILE A 123 25.61 -17.35 11.34
C ILE A 123 24.21 -17.51 11.94
N THR A 124 23.79 -16.52 12.73
CA THR A 124 22.43 -16.43 13.27
C THR A 124 21.83 -15.06 12.97
N THR A 125 20.56 -15.00 12.62
CA THR A 125 19.81 -13.73 12.47
C THR A 125 18.83 -13.54 13.62
N ALA A 126 18.59 -12.28 13.99
CA ALA A 126 17.64 -11.90 15.04
C ALA A 126 16.59 -10.91 14.51
N TYR A 127 15.32 -11.15 14.85
CA TYR A 127 14.18 -10.35 14.43
C TYR A 127 13.40 -9.88 15.66
N ALA A 128 13.67 -8.65 16.13
CA ALA A 128 13.14 -8.14 17.38
C ALA A 128 12.02 -7.10 17.21
N HIS A 129 11.38 -6.76 18.32
CA HIS A 129 10.26 -5.83 18.45
C HIS A 129 9.00 -6.23 17.69
N LEU A 130 8.86 -7.51 17.32
CA LEU A 130 7.70 -7.97 16.55
C LEU A 130 6.40 -7.68 17.31
N ALA A 131 5.36 -7.19 16.63
CA ALA A 131 4.04 -7.04 17.24
C ALA A 131 3.48 -8.41 17.62
N ARG A 132 3.69 -9.40 16.74
CA ARG A 132 3.25 -10.78 16.92
C ARG A 132 4.19 -11.72 16.17
N ILE A 133 4.50 -12.86 16.76
CA ILE A 133 5.18 -13.98 16.10
C ILE A 133 4.12 -14.81 15.36
N ASP A 134 4.43 -15.26 14.15
CA ASP A 134 3.55 -16.13 13.38
C ASP A 134 3.43 -17.51 14.08
N PRO A 135 2.21 -18.08 14.27
CA PRO A 135 2.04 -19.32 15.05
C PRO A 135 2.75 -20.53 14.46
N ALA A 136 3.07 -20.50 13.16
CA ALA A 136 3.82 -21.56 12.50
C ALA A 136 5.32 -21.57 12.89
N ILE A 137 5.81 -20.52 13.55
CA ILE A 137 7.22 -20.38 13.94
C ILE A 137 7.41 -20.98 15.32
N THR A 138 7.96 -22.20 15.31
CA THR A 138 8.23 -22.98 16.52
C THR A 138 9.72 -23.31 16.60
N VAL A 139 10.26 -23.36 17.82
CA VAL A 139 11.68 -23.69 18.05
C VAL A 139 11.98 -25.09 17.53
N GLY A 140 13.08 -25.23 16.79
CA GLY A 140 13.50 -26.47 16.13
C GLY A 140 12.91 -26.65 14.73
N ALA A 141 11.92 -25.85 14.32
CA ALA A 141 11.38 -25.91 12.96
C ALA A 141 12.33 -25.28 11.95
N ASN A 142 12.30 -25.80 10.72
CA ASN A 142 12.96 -25.15 9.60
C ASN A 142 12.16 -23.91 9.18
N ALA A 143 12.85 -22.78 9.04
CA ALA A 143 12.32 -21.58 8.43
C ALA A 143 12.92 -21.45 7.03
N SER A 144 12.08 -21.45 5.99
CA SER A 144 12.51 -21.21 4.62
C SER A 144 12.81 -19.72 4.38
N MET A 145 13.78 -19.40 3.52
CA MET A 145 14.01 -18.02 3.09
C MET A 145 12.71 -17.37 2.58
N GLY A 146 12.37 -16.20 3.09
CA GLY A 146 11.14 -15.47 2.75
C GLY A 146 9.89 -15.94 3.50
N GLN A 147 9.99 -16.97 4.33
CA GLN A 147 8.90 -17.39 5.22
C GLN A 147 8.58 -16.30 6.22
N ARG A 148 7.30 -16.01 6.39
CA ARG A 148 6.80 -15.05 7.37
C ARG A 148 7.12 -15.52 8.79
N LEU A 149 7.79 -14.65 9.55
CA LEU A 149 8.17 -14.86 10.94
C LEU A 149 7.20 -14.17 11.91
N GLY A 150 6.61 -13.06 11.47
CA GLY A 150 5.74 -12.25 12.29
C GLY A 150 5.42 -10.91 11.64
N THR A 151 4.90 -9.99 12.45
CA THR A 151 4.57 -8.62 12.04
C THR A 151 5.51 -7.64 12.71
N GLU A 152 6.00 -6.63 11.97
CA GLU A 152 6.71 -5.47 12.54
C GLU A 152 5.89 -4.86 13.69
N GLY A 153 6.56 -4.42 14.74
CA GLY A 153 5.90 -3.79 15.88
C GLY A 153 6.82 -2.94 16.74
N SER A 154 6.42 -2.76 17.99
CA SER A 154 7.13 -1.95 18.99
C SER A 154 7.15 -2.63 20.37
N THR A 155 7.18 -3.97 20.41
CA THR A 155 7.23 -4.70 21.69
C THR A 155 8.61 -4.59 22.36
N GLY A 156 8.67 -4.81 23.68
CA GLY A 156 9.90 -4.62 24.45
C GLY A 156 10.28 -3.15 24.58
N ARG A 157 11.58 -2.83 24.50
CA ARG A 157 12.07 -1.46 24.66
C ARG A 157 12.28 -0.79 23.31
N SER A 158 11.18 -0.30 22.75
CA SER A 158 11.12 0.36 21.44
C SER A 158 10.41 1.73 21.54
N THR A 159 10.74 2.67 20.66
CA THR A 159 10.14 4.03 20.64
C THR A 159 9.06 4.20 19.56
N GLY A 160 8.82 3.18 18.75
CA GLY A 160 7.84 3.17 17.66
C GLY A 160 8.02 1.95 16.77
N ASN A 161 7.12 1.75 15.80
CA ASN A 161 7.18 0.56 14.94
C ASN A 161 8.46 0.51 14.10
N HIS A 162 9.25 -0.55 14.31
CA HIS A 162 10.42 -0.89 13.52
C HIS A 162 10.82 -2.35 13.77
N LEU A 163 11.53 -2.94 12.80
CA LEU A 163 12.32 -4.14 13.02
C LEU A 163 13.71 -3.74 13.49
N HIS A 164 14.13 -4.26 14.64
CA HIS A 164 15.54 -4.33 14.97
C HIS A 164 16.10 -5.67 14.48
N TYR A 165 16.92 -5.61 13.42
CA TYR A 165 17.49 -6.79 12.76
C TYR A 165 18.97 -6.94 13.10
N GLU A 166 19.37 -8.11 13.59
CA GLU A 166 20.79 -8.41 13.82
C GLU A 166 21.26 -9.57 12.95
N VAL A 167 22.55 -9.53 12.60
CA VAL A 167 23.32 -10.69 12.14
C VAL A 167 24.40 -10.96 13.17
N ARG A 168 24.57 -12.22 13.56
CA ARG A 168 25.55 -12.65 14.55
C ARG A 168 26.47 -13.72 13.96
N GLN A 169 27.78 -13.55 14.14
CA GLN A 169 28.78 -14.57 13.86
C GLN A 169 29.24 -15.18 15.18
N ASN A 170 29.03 -16.48 15.37
CA ASN A 170 29.36 -17.22 16.58
C ASN A 170 28.81 -16.53 17.85
N GLY A 171 27.58 -16.03 17.77
CA GLY A 171 26.90 -15.31 18.85
C GLY A 171 27.28 -13.83 19.00
N THR A 172 28.31 -13.34 18.31
CA THR A 172 28.72 -11.92 18.36
C THR A 172 28.00 -11.13 17.27
N PRO A 173 27.26 -10.05 17.60
CA PRO A 173 26.65 -9.17 16.60
C PRO A 173 27.69 -8.54 15.68
N ILE A 174 27.40 -8.56 14.38
CA ILE A 174 28.17 -7.91 13.32
C ILE A 174 27.25 -6.97 12.53
N ASP A 175 27.82 -6.03 11.78
CA ASP A 175 27.03 -5.07 11.02
C ASP A 175 26.20 -5.79 9.93
N PRO A 176 24.84 -5.73 10.01
CA PRO A 176 23.98 -6.39 9.03
C PRO A 176 24.11 -5.81 7.62
N VAL A 177 24.40 -4.52 7.49
CA VAL A 177 24.40 -3.83 6.18
C VAL A 177 25.47 -4.39 5.23
N PRO A 178 26.77 -4.39 5.58
CA PRO A 178 27.81 -4.95 4.72
C PRO A 178 27.72 -6.48 4.62
N PHE A 179 27.27 -7.17 5.68
CA PHE A 179 27.05 -8.62 5.61
C PHE A 179 26.02 -8.98 4.54
N MET A 180 24.84 -8.37 4.59
CA MET A 180 23.74 -8.65 3.66
C MET A 180 24.09 -8.26 2.22
N ALA A 181 24.80 -7.14 2.02
CA ALA A 181 25.30 -6.75 0.70
C ALA A 181 26.26 -7.81 0.09
N ASN A 182 27.17 -8.37 0.90
CA ASN A 182 28.09 -9.43 0.47
C ASN A 182 27.37 -10.75 0.13
N GLN A 183 26.17 -10.98 0.67
CA GLN A 183 25.31 -12.11 0.33
C GLN A 183 24.42 -11.85 -0.90
N GLY A 184 24.59 -10.72 -1.60
CA GLY A 184 23.76 -10.33 -2.73
C GLY A 184 22.37 -9.82 -2.34
N ALA A 185 22.17 -9.47 -1.07
CA ALA A 185 20.88 -9.14 -0.47
C ALA A 185 20.92 -7.76 0.23
N PRO A 186 21.32 -6.67 -0.45
CA PRO A 186 21.57 -5.38 0.20
C PRO A 186 20.31 -4.85 0.92
N LEU A 187 20.51 -4.28 2.11
CA LEU A 187 19.46 -3.59 2.85
C LEU A 187 19.28 -2.17 2.26
N ASP A 188 18.64 -2.08 1.10
CA ASP A 188 18.51 -0.84 0.32
C ASP A 188 17.08 -0.27 0.29
N GLY A 189 16.18 -0.85 1.08
CA GLY A 189 14.79 -0.42 1.20
C GLY A 189 13.87 -0.85 0.06
N ARG A 190 14.37 -1.61 -0.92
CA ARG A 190 13.57 -2.06 -2.05
C ARG A 190 12.68 -3.25 -1.67
N PRO A 191 11.44 -3.32 -2.20
CA PRO A 191 10.59 -4.48 -2.01
C PRO A 191 11.17 -5.70 -2.74
N ILE A 192 11.03 -6.86 -2.12
CA ILE A 192 11.38 -8.15 -2.72
C ILE A 192 10.16 -9.04 -2.63
N ALA A 193 9.69 -9.51 -3.78
CA ALA A 193 8.48 -10.32 -3.87
C ALA A 193 8.51 -11.51 -2.88
N PRO A 194 7.34 -11.92 -2.35
CA PRO A 194 7.25 -13.11 -1.51
C PRO A 194 7.83 -14.32 -2.23
N THR A 195 8.68 -15.08 -1.55
CA THR A 195 9.09 -16.41 -2.03
C THR A 195 7.87 -17.31 -1.87
N ALA A 196 7.29 -17.80 -2.97
CA ALA A 196 6.18 -18.74 -2.93
C ALA A 196 6.55 -19.93 -2.03
N ARG A 197 5.69 -20.31 -1.07
CA ARG A 197 6.00 -21.46 -0.19
C ARG A 197 6.05 -22.74 -1.04
N ALA A 198 7.14 -23.47 -0.91
CA ALA A 198 7.21 -24.87 -1.29
C ALA A 198 6.44 -25.70 -0.26
N SER A 199 5.14 -25.93 -0.50
CA SER A 199 4.38 -27.09 -0.02
C SER A 199 2.94 -27.02 -0.52
N GLU A 200 2.80 -27.17 -1.84
CA GLU A 200 1.78 -28.00 -2.47
C GLU A 200 2.36 -28.40 -3.84
N SER A 201 2.78 -29.66 -3.95
CA SER A 201 3.30 -30.26 -5.20
C SER A 201 2.13 -30.77 -6.06
N PRO A 202 2.30 -30.99 -7.36
CA PRO A 202 1.79 -30.15 -8.43
C PRO A 202 0.54 -30.76 -9.07
N ALA A 203 -0.58 -30.02 -9.09
CA ALA A 203 -1.63 -30.26 -10.06
C ALA A 203 -1.34 -29.41 -11.31
N SER A 204 -0.61 -30.01 -12.25
CA SER A 204 -0.79 -29.90 -13.70
C SER A 204 -1.06 -28.49 -14.29
N SER A 205 -0.05 -27.94 -14.96
CA SER A 205 -0.18 -27.43 -16.34
C SER A 205 -1.43 -26.60 -16.66
N ALA A 206 -1.56 -25.39 -16.11
CA ALA A 206 -2.63 -24.46 -16.52
C ALA A 206 -2.22 -22.96 -16.57
N ASP A 207 -0.95 -22.60 -16.34
CA ASP A 207 -0.55 -21.18 -16.26
C ASP A 207 -0.19 -20.50 -17.59
N SER A 208 -0.62 -21.08 -18.71
CA SER A 208 -0.76 -20.35 -19.98
C SER A 208 -2.15 -19.71 -20.16
N VAL A 209 -2.98 -19.64 -19.10
CA VAL A 209 -4.27 -18.93 -19.14
C VAL A 209 -4.52 -18.11 -17.87
N ILE A 210 -3.71 -17.07 -17.62
CA ILE A 210 -4.21 -15.88 -16.89
C ILE A 210 -4.35 -14.74 -17.88
N ALA A 211 -5.25 -14.97 -18.82
CA ALA A 211 -5.85 -13.96 -19.69
C ALA A 211 -7.34 -14.30 -19.83
N ALA A 212 -8.11 -14.23 -18.73
CA ALA A 212 -9.56 -13.98 -18.71
C ALA A 212 -10.15 -14.13 -17.30
N ALA A 213 -10.16 -13.04 -16.53
CA ALA A 213 -11.23 -12.77 -15.59
C ALA A 213 -11.46 -11.25 -15.59
N ARG A 214 -12.01 -10.75 -16.70
CA ARG A 214 -12.62 -9.42 -16.76
C ARG A 214 -14.12 -9.66 -16.61
N SER A 215 -14.60 -9.56 -15.38
CA SER A 215 -16.01 -9.79 -15.02
C SER A 215 -16.93 -8.84 -15.79
N PHE A 216 -16.59 -7.56 -15.86
CA PHE A 216 -17.11 -6.58 -16.83
C PHE A 216 -16.27 -5.29 -16.76
N GLU A 217 -16.38 -4.44 -17.78
CA GLU A 217 -15.69 -3.15 -17.82
C GLU A 217 -16.36 -2.13 -16.88
N LEU A 218 -15.55 -1.40 -16.11
CA LEU A 218 -16.06 -0.34 -15.24
C LEU A 218 -16.34 0.93 -16.04
N PRO A 219 -17.41 1.70 -15.72
CA PRO A 219 -17.62 2.99 -16.34
C PRO A 219 -16.51 3.98 -15.97
N GLU A 220 -16.24 4.89 -16.90
CA GLU A 220 -15.34 6.03 -16.66
C GLU A 220 -15.78 6.87 -15.45
N PRO A 221 -14.82 7.44 -14.69
CA PRO A 221 -15.13 8.39 -13.62
C PRO A 221 -15.92 9.59 -14.17
N GLY A 222 -16.96 10.00 -13.44
CA GLY A 222 -17.75 11.20 -13.79
C GLY A 222 -17.35 12.41 -12.95
N GLU A 223 -18.13 13.48 -13.06
CA GLU A 223 -18.06 14.66 -12.19
C GLU A 223 -19.42 14.87 -11.49
N PRO A 224 -19.47 15.50 -10.30
CA PRO A 224 -18.33 16.05 -9.55
C PRO A 224 -17.52 14.96 -8.83
N ARG A 225 -16.23 15.22 -8.62
CA ARG A 225 -15.35 14.51 -7.66
C ARG A 225 -15.00 15.44 -6.50
N LEU A 226 -14.65 14.86 -5.34
CA LEU A 226 -14.26 15.64 -4.17
C LEU A 226 -12.94 15.13 -3.59
N ASN A 227 -12.94 13.91 -3.08
CA ASN A 227 -11.80 13.39 -2.33
C ASN A 227 -10.66 12.95 -3.26
N SER A 228 -10.98 12.36 -4.41
CA SER A 228 -9.95 11.89 -5.35
C SER A 228 -9.16 13.01 -6.03
N ILE A 229 -9.66 14.25 -5.97
CA ILE A 229 -8.95 15.42 -6.49
C ILE A 229 -7.69 15.72 -5.68
N THR A 230 -7.78 15.64 -4.35
CA THR A 230 -6.68 16.00 -3.45
C THR A 230 -6.02 14.80 -2.78
N ASN A 231 -6.70 13.65 -2.75
CA ASN A 231 -6.23 12.44 -2.11
C ASN A 231 -5.99 11.36 -3.18
N PRO A 232 -4.74 11.15 -3.63
CA PRO A 232 -4.45 10.16 -4.66
C PRO A 232 -4.64 8.73 -4.14
N ALA A 233 -4.87 7.79 -5.07
CA ALA A 233 -4.94 6.36 -4.78
C ALA A 233 -3.68 5.90 -4.02
N LEU A 234 -3.86 5.25 -2.88
CA LEU A 234 -2.75 4.74 -2.07
C LEU A 234 -2.46 3.28 -2.42
N PRO A 235 -1.21 2.81 -2.21
CA PRO A 235 -0.90 1.39 -2.36
C PRO A 235 -1.81 0.52 -1.48
N ILE A 236 -2.32 -0.56 -2.05
CA ILE A 236 -3.17 -1.51 -1.33
C ILE A 236 -2.26 -2.46 -0.53
N PRO A 237 -2.47 -2.63 0.79
CA PRO A 237 -1.80 -3.67 1.55
C PRO A 237 -2.05 -5.05 0.91
N PRO A 238 -1.03 -5.92 0.74
CA PRO A 238 -1.20 -7.19 0.02
C PRO A 238 -2.28 -8.10 0.58
N GLU A 239 -2.44 -8.14 1.90
CA GLU A 239 -3.49 -8.88 2.59
C GLU A 239 -4.88 -8.36 2.21
N ILE A 240 -5.05 -7.04 2.17
CA ILE A 240 -6.29 -6.40 1.76
C ILE A 240 -6.54 -6.59 0.26
N LYS A 241 -5.50 -6.53 -0.57
CA LYS A 241 -5.59 -6.80 -2.02
C LYS A 241 -6.00 -8.24 -2.29
N ALA A 242 -5.48 -9.20 -1.52
CA ALA A 242 -5.88 -10.60 -1.61
C ALA A 242 -7.36 -10.78 -1.25
N LEU A 243 -7.85 -10.09 -0.22
CA LEU A 243 -9.28 -10.09 0.12
C LEU A 243 -10.14 -9.51 -1.02
N TYR A 244 -9.71 -8.41 -1.65
CA TYR A 244 -10.39 -7.88 -2.83
C TYR A 244 -10.40 -8.89 -3.98
N ALA A 245 -9.29 -9.57 -4.24
CA ALA A 245 -9.20 -10.57 -5.30
C ALA A 245 -10.10 -11.78 -5.03
N VAL A 246 -10.12 -12.30 -3.79
CA VAL A 246 -10.96 -13.42 -3.39
C VAL A 246 -12.45 -13.07 -3.49
N ALA A 247 -12.84 -11.89 -3.00
CA ALA A 247 -14.23 -11.44 -3.09
C ALA A 247 -14.64 -11.13 -4.54
N ALA A 248 -13.73 -10.56 -5.33
CA ALA A 248 -13.93 -10.32 -6.76
C ALA A 248 -14.15 -11.60 -7.55
N GLU A 249 -13.33 -12.62 -7.29
CA GLU A 249 -13.48 -13.94 -7.90
C GLU A 249 -14.80 -14.59 -7.51
N ARG A 250 -15.17 -14.57 -6.22
CA ARG A 250 -16.40 -15.20 -5.73
C ARG A 250 -17.67 -14.56 -6.30
N TYR A 251 -17.68 -13.24 -6.47
CA TYR A 251 -18.86 -12.48 -6.87
C TYR A 251 -18.82 -12.02 -8.34
N ASP A 252 -17.83 -12.46 -9.12
CA ASP A 252 -17.64 -12.05 -10.51
C ASP A 252 -17.59 -10.51 -10.66
N LEU A 253 -16.75 -9.86 -9.85
CA LEU A 253 -16.56 -8.40 -9.85
C LEU A 253 -15.12 -8.02 -10.26
N PRO A 254 -14.91 -6.83 -10.81
CA PRO A 254 -13.55 -6.30 -10.94
C PRO A 254 -12.96 -6.04 -9.54
N TRP A 255 -11.83 -6.65 -9.21
CA TRP A 255 -11.17 -6.42 -7.90
C TRP A 255 -10.81 -4.95 -7.66
N THR A 256 -10.62 -4.20 -8.74
CA THR A 256 -10.34 -2.75 -8.71
C THR A 256 -11.54 -1.95 -8.22
N LEU A 257 -12.77 -2.42 -8.43
CA LEU A 257 -13.97 -1.78 -7.88
C LEU A 257 -14.00 -1.87 -6.36
N LEU A 258 -13.71 -3.05 -5.80
CA LEU A 258 -13.58 -3.25 -4.35
C LEU A 258 -12.41 -2.45 -3.78
N ALA A 259 -11.30 -2.36 -4.51
CA ALA A 259 -10.19 -1.50 -4.13
C ALA A 259 -10.58 -0.01 -4.11
N GLY A 260 -11.32 0.47 -5.11
CA GLY A 260 -11.80 1.86 -5.15
C GLY A 260 -12.64 2.22 -3.92
N ILE A 261 -13.55 1.32 -3.51
CA ILE A 261 -14.33 1.47 -2.27
C ILE A 261 -13.41 1.46 -1.06
N GLY A 262 -12.54 0.47 -0.91
CA GLY A 262 -11.64 0.40 0.25
C GLY A 262 -10.71 1.60 0.38
N MET A 263 -10.31 2.22 -0.74
CA MET A 263 -9.57 3.48 -0.74
C MET A 263 -10.43 4.63 -0.20
N ALA A 264 -11.64 4.78 -0.71
CA ALA A 264 -12.57 5.84 -0.32
C ALA A 264 -13.00 5.74 1.16
N GLU A 265 -13.19 4.52 1.66
CA GLU A 265 -13.73 4.28 3.00
C GLU A 265 -12.67 4.39 4.09
N THR A 266 -11.51 3.75 3.90
CA THR A 266 -10.51 3.61 4.97
C THR A 266 -9.07 3.78 4.51
N ALA A 267 -8.86 4.18 3.26
CA ALA A 267 -7.54 4.12 2.63
C ALA A 267 -6.93 2.71 2.76
N HIS A 268 -7.74 1.68 2.53
CA HIS A 268 -7.44 0.25 2.70
C HIS A 268 -7.03 -0.13 4.13
N GLY A 269 -7.83 0.29 5.11
CA GLY A 269 -7.65 -0.09 6.51
C GLY A 269 -6.60 0.73 7.25
N ARG A 270 -6.18 1.88 6.68
CA ARG A 270 -5.32 2.86 7.35
C ARG A 270 -6.11 3.73 8.33
N ILE A 271 -7.39 3.94 8.06
CA ILE A 271 -8.35 4.59 8.95
C ILE A 271 -9.29 3.52 9.47
N ARG A 272 -9.08 3.05 10.70
CA ARG A 272 -9.90 1.99 11.33
C ARG A 272 -10.90 2.52 12.37
N ALA A 273 -11.05 3.84 12.45
CA ALA A 273 -12.01 4.45 13.36
C ALA A 273 -13.44 4.17 12.91
N THR A 274 -14.34 3.99 13.88
CA THR A 274 -15.78 4.08 13.61
C THR A 274 -16.12 5.50 13.18
N SER A 275 -16.83 5.66 12.07
CA SER A 275 -17.21 7.00 11.60
C SER A 275 -18.18 7.65 12.59
N THR A 276 -18.35 8.98 12.49
CA THR A 276 -19.35 9.70 13.29
C THR A 276 -20.78 9.26 13.00
N ALA A 277 -21.02 8.71 11.81
CA ALA A 277 -22.30 8.09 11.44
C ALA A 277 -22.46 6.67 12.02
N GLY A 278 -21.39 6.07 12.55
CA GLY A 278 -21.39 4.71 13.11
C GLY A 278 -20.91 3.62 12.16
N ALA A 279 -20.29 3.98 11.03
CA ALA A 279 -19.77 3.02 10.05
C ALA A 279 -18.49 2.34 10.56
N GLN A 280 -18.32 1.05 10.27
CA GLN A 280 -17.30 0.19 10.88
C GLN A 280 -16.61 -0.73 9.87
N GLY A 281 -15.42 -1.19 10.22
CA GLY A 281 -14.66 -2.13 9.41
C GLY A 281 -13.94 -1.49 8.23
N LEU A 282 -13.19 -2.33 7.50
CA LEU A 282 -12.41 -1.95 6.33
C LEU A 282 -13.25 -1.26 5.24
N MET A 283 -14.47 -1.72 5.06
CA MET A 283 -15.38 -1.23 4.02
C MET A 283 -16.46 -0.28 4.58
N GLN A 284 -16.32 0.17 5.84
CA GLN A 284 -17.20 1.14 6.51
C GLN A 284 -18.70 0.84 6.38
N PHE A 285 -19.10 -0.34 6.83
CA PHE A 285 -20.51 -0.70 6.88
C PHE A 285 -21.23 -0.07 8.07
N MET A 286 -22.48 0.37 7.84
CA MET A 286 -23.41 0.63 8.93
C MET A 286 -23.88 -0.69 9.56
N PRO A 287 -23.98 -0.81 10.91
CA PRO A 287 -24.42 -2.04 11.57
C PRO A 287 -25.79 -2.56 11.09
N ALA A 288 -26.71 -1.66 10.70
CA ALA A 288 -28.01 -2.04 10.16
C ALA A 288 -27.90 -2.71 8.77
N THR A 289 -27.00 -2.22 7.92
CA THR A 289 -26.68 -2.79 6.61
C THR A 289 -25.96 -4.13 6.77
N TRP A 290 -25.00 -4.21 7.71
CA TRP A 290 -24.28 -5.44 8.03
C TRP A 290 -25.20 -6.60 8.41
N ARG A 291 -26.28 -6.33 9.15
CA ARG A 291 -27.25 -7.37 9.53
C ARG A 291 -27.95 -8.04 8.34
N ILE A 292 -28.01 -7.36 7.20
CA ILE A 292 -28.68 -7.87 5.98
C ILE A 292 -27.67 -8.49 5.01
N TYR A 293 -26.49 -7.87 4.89
CA TYR A 293 -25.53 -8.20 3.83
C TYR A 293 -24.20 -8.78 4.34
N GLY A 294 -24.02 -8.91 5.65
CA GLY A 294 -22.84 -9.47 6.29
C GLY A 294 -22.60 -10.91 5.86
N VAL A 295 -21.36 -11.22 5.47
CA VAL A 295 -20.90 -12.54 5.04
C VAL A 295 -19.67 -12.91 5.85
N ASP A 296 -19.67 -14.14 6.37
CA ASP A 296 -18.49 -14.81 6.92
C ASP A 296 -17.51 -15.08 5.76
N GLY A 297 -16.51 -14.21 5.64
CA GLY A 297 -15.58 -14.13 4.52
C GLY A 297 -14.37 -15.04 4.69
N ASP A 298 -13.98 -15.36 5.92
CA ASP A 298 -12.86 -16.25 6.23
C ASP A 298 -13.29 -17.69 6.65
N GLY A 299 -14.59 -17.91 6.82
CA GLY A 299 -15.19 -19.23 7.08
C GLY A 299 -15.08 -19.68 8.53
N ASP A 300 -14.92 -18.76 9.48
CA ASP A 300 -14.77 -19.07 10.90
C ASP A 300 -16.10 -19.37 11.63
N GLY A 301 -17.23 -19.24 10.91
CA GLY A 301 -18.59 -19.45 11.39
C GLY A 301 -19.27 -18.19 11.90
N ARG A 302 -18.65 -17.00 11.75
CA ARG A 302 -19.19 -15.70 12.20
C ARG A 302 -18.97 -14.63 11.13
N ALA A 303 -19.92 -13.69 11.04
CA ALA A 303 -19.75 -12.49 10.23
C ALA A 303 -19.51 -11.28 11.17
N ASP A 304 -18.24 -10.91 11.34
CA ASP A 304 -17.78 -9.77 12.13
C ASP A 304 -17.46 -8.56 11.24
N ILE A 305 -18.16 -7.44 11.50
CA ILE A 305 -17.98 -6.19 10.76
C ILE A 305 -16.56 -5.62 10.82
N LEU A 306 -15.80 -5.97 11.87
CA LEU A 306 -14.43 -5.54 12.09
C LEU A 306 -13.39 -6.51 11.50
N ASN A 307 -13.81 -7.69 11.04
CA ASN A 307 -12.95 -8.60 10.30
C ASN A 307 -12.81 -8.10 8.85
N ASP A 308 -11.59 -7.89 8.39
CA ASP A 308 -11.30 -7.34 7.07
C ASP A 308 -11.80 -8.26 5.94
N ALA A 309 -11.76 -9.58 6.14
CA ALA A 309 -12.23 -10.58 5.17
C ALA A 309 -13.76 -10.56 5.05
N ASP A 310 -14.45 -10.58 6.18
CA ASP A 310 -15.91 -10.46 6.23
C ASP A 310 -16.36 -9.12 5.64
N SER A 311 -15.68 -8.03 6.01
CA SER A 311 -16.00 -6.68 5.55
C SER A 311 -15.90 -6.56 4.03
N THR A 312 -14.85 -7.14 3.46
CA THR A 312 -14.62 -7.18 2.01
C THR A 312 -15.63 -8.07 1.28
N MET A 313 -15.87 -9.27 1.79
CA MET A 313 -16.83 -10.22 1.21
C MET A 313 -18.26 -9.66 1.25
N SER A 314 -18.61 -8.95 2.33
CA SER A 314 -19.90 -8.28 2.50
C SER A 314 -20.07 -7.10 1.55
N ALA A 315 -18.99 -6.37 1.23
CA ALA A 315 -19.01 -5.32 0.21
C ALA A 315 -19.33 -5.90 -1.18
N ALA A 316 -18.68 -6.99 -1.57
CA ALA A 316 -18.99 -7.69 -2.81
C ALA A 316 -20.44 -8.19 -2.85
N ASN A 317 -20.91 -8.83 -1.77
CA ASN A 317 -22.29 -9.27 -1.61
C ASN A 317 -23.31 -8.14 -1.76
N TYR A 318 -23.04 -6.99 -1.12
CA TYR A 318 -23.89 -5.81 -1.20
C TYR A 318 -23.98 -5.27 -2.63
N LEU A 319 -22.86 -5.17 -3.35
CA LEU A 319 -22.82 -4.69 -4.73
C LEU A 319 -23.60 -5.62 -5.67
N THR A 320 -23.42 -6.94 -5.55
CA THR A 320 -24.16 -7.93 -6.32
C THR A 320 -25.67 -7.85 -6.02
N ALA A 321 -26.06 -7.74 -4.75
CA ALA A 321 -27.46 -7.54 -4.37
C ALA A 321 -28.05 -6.21 -4.89
N SER A 322 -27.20 -5.21 -5.08
CA SER A 322 -27.53 -3.90 -5.67
C SER A 322 -27.46 -3.90 -7.20
N ARG A 323 -27.32 -5.07 -7.83
CA ARG A 323 -27.35 -5.28 -9.29
C ARG A 323 -26.18 -4.63 -10.04
N VAL A 324 -24.99 -4.64 -9.44
CA VAL A 324 -23.75 -4.15 -10.06
C VAL A 324 -23.45 -4.76 -11.45
N HIS A 325 -23.95 -5.97 -11.73
CA HIS A 325 -23.78 -6.66 -13.01
C HIS A 325 -24.66 -6.13 -14.16
N ASN A 326 -25.54 -5.16 -13.91
CA ASN A 326 -26.44 -4.60 -14.93
C ASN A 326 -25.75 -3.53 -15.81
N GLY A 327 -24.51 -3.80 -16.22
CA GLY A 327 -23.70 -2.89 -17.04
C GLY A 327 -23.30 -1.60 -16.32
N PRO A 328 -22.83 -0.59 -17.08
CA PRO A 328 -22.30 0.67 -16.54
C PRO A 328 -23.24 1.40 -15.55
N ASP A 329 -24.54 1.42 -15.85
CA ASP A 329 -25.55 2.05 -14.99
C ASP A 329 -25.76 1.24 -13.71
N GLY A 330 -25.75 -0.09 -13.80
CA GLY A 330 -25.79 -0.98 -12.63
C GLY A 330 -24.63 -0.75 -11.67
N VAL A 331 -23.42 -0.49 -12.18
CA VAL A 331 -22.25 -0.15 -11.35
C VAL A 331 -22.47 1.17 -10.61
N ARG A 332 -22.92 2.21 -11.32
CA ARG A 332 -23.16 3.53 -10.74
C ARG A 332 -24.29 3.49 -9.70
N ASP A 333 -25.36 2.76 -9.99
CA ASP A 333 -26.50 2.56 -9.09
C ASP A 333 -26.09 1.79 -7.83
N ALA A 334 -25.27 0.74 -7.96
CA ALA A 334 -24.77 -0.03 -6.83
C ALA A 334 -23.85 0.80 -5.91
N LEU A 335 -22.95 1.61 -6.49
CA LEU A 335 -22.11 2.54 -5.72
C LEU A 335 -22.94 3.64 -5.05
N PHE A 336 -23.97 4.16 -5.72
CA PHE A 336 -24.88 5.14 -5.13
C PHE A 336 -25.75 4.53 -4.02
N ALA A 337 -26.14 3.26 -4.15
CA ALA A 337 -26.81 2.53 -3.08
C ALA A 337 -25.89 2.40 -1.85
N TYR A 338 -24.61 2.09 -2.09
CA TYR A 338 -23.57 1.95 -1.07
C TYR A 338 -23.38 3.24 -0.26
N ASN A 339 -23.23 4.37 -0.96
CA ASN A 339 -23.16 5.70 -0.38
C ASN A 339 -23.93 6.67 -1.28
N ARG A 340 -24.97 7.30 -0.73
CA ARG A 340 -26.03 8.08 -1.44
C ARG A 340 -25.53 9.44 -1.98
N ALA A 341 -24.33 9.46 -2.53
CA ALA A 341 -23.64 10.63 -3.02
C ALA A 341 -23.02 10.36 -4.40
N HIS A 342 -23.41 11.15 -5.41
CA HIS A 342 -22.82 11.04 -6.74
C HIS A 342 -21.32 11.35 -6.76
N TRP A 343 -20.83 12.24 -5.89
CA TRP A 343 -19.40 12.50 -5.77
C TRP A 343 -18.62 11.28 -5.28
N TYR A 344 -19.21 10.46 -4.41
CA TYR A 344 -18.59 9.23 -3.93
C TYR A 344 -18.47 8.20 -5.06
N VAL A 345 -19.53 8.04 -5.85
CA VAL A 345 -19.52 7.15 -7.04
C VAL A 345 -18.34 7.49 -7.95
N ASN A 346 -18.15 8.78 -8.23
CA ASN A 346 -17.09 9.23 -9.13
C ASN A 346 -15.69 9.13 -8.50
N ASP A 347 -15.54 9.39 -7.19
CA ASP A 347 -14.27 9.19 -6.48
C ASP A 347 -13.86 7.70 -6.47
N VAL A 348 -14.79 6.79 -6.20
CA VAL A 348 -14.52 5.34 -6.23
C VAL A 348 -14.11 4.87 -7.61
N LEU A 349 -14.79 5.31 -8.67
CA LEU A 349 -14.43 4.96 -10.04
C LEU A 349 -13.05 5.50 -10.41
N GLN A 350 -12.70 6.71 -9.97
CA GLN A 350 -11.34 7.25 -10.17
C GLN A 350 -10.27 6.41 -9.48
N TYR A 351 -10.53 5.96 -8.26
CA TYR A 351 -9.60 5.07 -7.55
C TYR A 351 -9.52 3.70 -8.23
N ALA A 352 -10.65 3.12 -8.64
CA ALA A 352 -10.69 1.84 -9.34
C ALA A 352 -9.90 1.88 -10.67
N GLU A 353 -10.05 2.95 -11.46
CA GLU A 353 -9.27 3.18 -12.68
C GLU A 353 -7.76 3.21 -12.38
N SER A 354 -7.36 3.91 -11.32
CA SER A 354 -5.96 4.01 -10.88
C SER A 354 -5.35 2.65 -10.52
N TYR A 355 -6.17 1.70 -10.04
CA TYR A 355 -5.72 0.34 -9.72
C TYR A 355 -5.76 -0.64 -10.91
N GLY A 356 -6.55 -0.34 -11.94
CA GLY A 356 -6.78 -1.21 -13.10
C GLY A 356 -5.79 -1.08 -14.26
N GLY A 357 -4.93 -0.06 -14.23
CA GLY A 357 -3.93 0.17 -15.29
C GLY A 357 -4.12 1.46 -16.09
N GLY A 358 -4.83 2.46 -15.57
CA GLY A 358 -4.78 3.83 -16.09
C GLY A 358 -3.61 4.60 -15.48
N ALA A 359 -2.52 4.74 -16.22
CA ALA A 359 -1.37 5.52 -15.81
C ALA A 359 -1.68 7.02 -15.74
N VAL A 360 -1.48 7.65 -14.59
CA VAL A 360 -1.08 9.06 -14.46
C VAL A 360 -0.33 9.19 -13.11
N THR A 361 0.96 9.51 -13.00
CA THR A 361 1.86 10.34 -13.82
C THR A 361 3.25 9.71 -14.04
N ALA A 362 3.59 9.53 -15.32
CA ALA A 362 4.90 9.55 -15.99
C ALA A 362 6.09 8.70 -15.48
N ALA A 363 6.32 7.55 -16.13
CA ALA A 363 7.61 7.18 -16.73
C ALA A 363 7.36 6.35 -18.00
N ARG A 364 7.92 6.77 -19.14
CA ARG A 364 7.73 6.11 -20.45
C ARG A 364 8.52 4.80 -20.54
N ASP A 365 7.92 3.84 -21.25
CA ASP A 365 8.53 2.57 -21.64
C ASP A 365 9.62 2.80 -22.70
N CYS A 366 10.81 2.26 -22.45
CA CYS A 366 11.97 2.42 -23.31
C CYS A 366 12.46 1.04 -23.78
N ARG A 367 11.90 0.54 -24.89
CA ARG A 367 12.52 -0.50 -25.73
C ARG A 367 11.83 -0.68 -27.10
N ARG A 368 12.40 -0.03 -28.12
CA ARG A 368 12.51 -0.33 -29.58
C ARG A 368 13.05 0.98 -30.17
N THR A 369 14.32 1.14 -30.50
CA THR A 369 15.23 0.30 -31.31
C THR A 369 16.68 0.47 -30.87
#